data_AF-A0AAN0SH75-F1
#
_entry.id   AF-A0AAN0SH75-F1
#
_cell.length_a   1.000
_cell.length_b   1.000
_cell.length_c   1.000
_cell.angle_alpha   90.00
_cell.angle_beta   90.00
_cell.angle_gamma   90.00
#
_symmetry.space_group_name_H-M   'P 1'
#
loop_
_entity.id
_entity.type
_entity.pdbx_description
1 polymer ?
#
loop_
_entity_poly.entity_id
_entity_poly.type
_entity_poly.pdbx_seq_one_letter_code
_entity_poly.pdbx_strand_id
1 'polypeptide(L)'
;MRCSKVLTKALALSSILLSGLATAAWTHGSYSNILNTALKYQPQFETKLRSSSADIKMGADIRYDLSTLRKAYTRKMRPMPDELVRIFKERHFNIITIPYYKNGFGKQRAGGLDKTVEYFMAFAKAETDQDIKLMLTMFATYYYAESHYPSSTVSYYDHRTFSRGDSHGNEYCLSKNNPSIPSSLNCRLSVNSFWSKLIERVELEVDGDNVALVPVKAVIEETANLAPYVYSVPPNYGLHPQYIDLANQLAKQQGEIAAARIVALWNWLYNL
;
A
#
# COMPACT_ATOMS: atom_id res chain seq x y z
N MET A 1 -22.58 31.59 -30.92
CA MET A 1 -22.13 31.06 -29.61
C MET A 1 -22.09 29.53 -29.64
N ARG A 2 -20.93 28.93 -29.96
CA ARG A 2 -20.70 27.47 -29.96
C ARG A 2 -19.25 27.18 -29.55
N CYS A 3 -18.87 27.50 -28.32
CA CYS A 3 -17.54 27.14 -27.79
C CYS A 3 -17.57 26.36 -26.45
N SER A 4 -18.76 26.09 -25.89
CA SER A 4 -18.86 25.50 -24.55
C SER A 4 -18.75 23.96 -24.51
N LYS A 5 -19.10 23.24 -25.59
CA LYS A 5 -19.16 21.76 -25.56
C LYS A 5 -17.82 21.04 -25.80
N VAL A 6 -16.83 21.71 -26.37
CA VAL A 6 -15.51 21.11 -26.65
C VAL A 6 -14.60 21.17 -25.42
N LEU A 7 -14.72 22.24 -24.63
CA LEU A 7 -13.92 22.43 -23.41
C LEU A 7 -14.24 21.37 -22.34
N THR A 8 -15.51 20.96 -22.21
CA THR A 8 -15.93 19.94 -21.23
C THR A 8 -15.41 18.54 -21.59
N LYS A 9 -15.31 18.21 -22.89
CA LYS A 9 -14.73 16.93 -23.34
C LYS A 9 -13.21 16.90 -23.18
N ALA A 10 -12.53 18.03 -23.37
CA ALA A 10 -11.09 18.15 -23.10
C ALA A 10 -10.77 18.06 -21.59
N LEU A 11 -11.61 18.65 -20.73
CA LEU A 11 -11.49 18.55 -19.27
C LEU A 11 -11.79 17.13 -18.74
N ALA A 12 -12.69 16.39 -19.39
CA ALA A 12 -12.96 14.99 -19.08
C ALA A 12 -11.79 14.06 -19.46
N LEU A 13 -11.04 14.40 -20.52
CA LEU A 13 -9.83 13.65 -20.92
C LEU A 13 -8.60 14.02 -20.08
N SER A 14 -8.48 15.28 -19.62
CA SER A 14 -7.39 15.69 -18.72
C SER A 14 -7.56 15.15 -17.30
N SER A 15 -8.80 14.92 -16.84
CA SER A 15 -9.07 14.25 -15.56
C SER A 15 -8.79 12.74 -15.61
N ILE A 16 -8.82 12.11 -16.79
CA ILE A 16 -8.37 10.72 -17.00
C ILE A 16 -6.82 10.63 -17.02
N LEU A 17 -6.12 11.70 -17.42
CA LEU A 17 -4.65 11.77 -17.37
C LEU A 17 -4.10 12.06 -15.96
N LEU A 18 -4.96 12.47 -15.03
CA LEU A 18 -4.63 12.73 -13.62
C LEU A 18 -5.09 11.62 -12.66
N SER A 19 -5.64 10.50 -13.15
CA SER A 19 -5.95 9.34 -12.30
C SER A 19 -4.71 8.53 -11.89
N GLY A 20 -3.51 9.13 -11.98
CA GLY A 20 -2.35 8.75 -11.18
C GLY A 20 -2.50 9.16 -9.71
N LEU A 21 -3.72 9.07 -9.16
CA LEU A 21 -3.89 9.07 -7.72
C LEU A 21 -3.19 7.80 -7.26
N ALA A 22 -2.02 7.96 -6.66
CA ALA A 22 -1.48 6.98 -5.75
C ALA A 22 -2.62 6.66 -4.79
N THR A 23 -3.27 5.51 -5.01
CA THR A 23 -4.28 5.00 -4.09
C THR A 23 -3.48 4.56 -2.89
N ALA A 24 -3.32 5.46 -1.92
CA ALA A 24 -2.72 5.12 -0.65
C ALA A 24 -3.43 3.85 -0.14
N ALA A 25 -2.67 2.81 0.19
CA ALA A 25 -3.21 1.59 0.76
C ALA A 25 -3.62 1.86 2.20
N TRP A 26 -3.06 1.15 3.18
CA TRP A 26 -3.32 1.39 4.60
C TRP A 26 -3.40 2.88 4.90
N THR A 27 -4.45 3.30 5.61
CA THR A 27 -4.49 4.67 6.07
C THR A 27 -3.30 4.92 6.99
N HIS A 28 -2.98 6.20 7.18
CA HIS A 28 -1.95 6.61 8.10
C HIS A 28 -2.12 5.98 9.50
N GLY A 29 -3.35 5.92 10.03
CA GLY A 29 -3.63 5.30 11.33
C GLY A 29 -3.32 3.80 11.33
N SER A 30 -3.72 3.08 10.28
CA SER A 30 -3.49 1.64 10.14
C SER A 30 -1.99 1.33 10.01
N TYR A 31 -1.28 2.08 9.16
CA TYR A 31 0.16 1.95 9.00
C TYR A 31 0.91 2.24 10.30
N SER A 32 0.56 3.34 10.99
CA SER A 32 1.13 3.67 12.30
C SER A 32 0.88 2.58 13.33
N ASN A 33 -0.29 1.95 13.31
CA ASN A 33 -0.57 0.84 14.21
C ASN A 33 0.31 -0.40 13.94
N ILE A 34 0.49 -0.77 12.66
CA ILE A 34 1.42 -1.83 12.25
C ILE A 34 2.84 -1.52 12.75
N LEU A 35 3.34 -0.31 12.48
CA LEU A 35 4.71 0.08 12.86
C LEU A 35 4.92 0.14 14.37
N ASN A 36 3.97 0.72 15.10
CA ASN A 36 4.05 0.80 16.55
C ASN A 36 4.03 -0.59 17.17
N THR A 37 3.26 -1.51 16.59
CA THR A 37 3.27 -2.91 16.99
C THR A 37 4.64 -3.52 16.73
N ALA A 38 5.20 -3.40 15.51
CA ALA A 38 6.55 -3.91 15.22
C ALA A 38 7.61 -3.35 16.18
N LEU A 39 7.56 -2.06 16.52
CA LEU A 39 8.51 -1.44 17.46
C LEU A 39 8.45 -2.02 18.86
N LYS A 40 7.26 -2.37 19.38
CA LYS A 40 7.12 -3.01 20.69
C LYS A 40 7.99 -4.27 20.78
N TYR A 41 8.09 -5.01 19.67
CA TYR A 41 8.84 -6.27 19.58
C TYR A 41 10.26 -6.10 19.04
N GLN A 42 10.63 -4.91 18.55
CA GLN A 42 12.01 -4.58 18.22
C GLN A 42 12.42 -3.18 18.71
N PRO A 43 12.54 -2.98 20.04
CA PRO A 43 12.83 -1.67 20.63
C PRO A 43 14.23 -1.14 20.27
N GLN A 44 15.16 -2.00 19.85
CA GLN A 44 16.48 -1.54 19.39
C GLN A 44 16.39 -0.67 18.13
N PHE A 45 15.35 -0.87 17.30
CA PHE A 45 15.11 -0.04 16.13
C PHE A 45 14.67 1.38 16.51
N GLU A 46 13.96 1.55 17.63
CA GLU A 46 13.62 2.88 18.17
C GLU A 46 14.87 3.71 18.49
N THR A 47 15.93 3.05 18.97
CA THR A 47 17.22 3.71 19.19
C THR A 47 17.82 4.24 17.89
N LYS A 48 17.68 3.50 16.77
CA LYS A 48 18.12 3.96 15.44
C LYS A 48 17.32 5.18 14.98
N LEU A 49 16.01 5.17 15.18
CA LEU A 49 15.12 6.29 14.87
C LEU A 49 15.53 7.56 15.63
N ARG A 50 15.72 7.43 16.96
CA ARG A 50 16.11 8.55 17.83
C ARG A 50 17.52 9.09 17.56
N SER A 51 18.42 8.25 17.04
CA SER A 51 19.79 8.65 16.70
C SER A 51 19.92 9.46 15.40
N SER A 52 18.86 9.54 14.59
CA SER A 52 18.92 10.25 13.31
C SER A 52 18.89 11.76 13.47
N SER A 53 19.73 12.43 12.70
CA SER A 53 19.76 13.90 12.62
C SER A 53 18.64 14.47 11.73
N ALA A 54 17.91 13.61 11.02
CA ALA A 54 16.94 13.99 10.00
C ALA A 54 15.49 14.13 10.51
N ASP A 55 15.25 14.09 11.83
CA ASP A 55 13.91 14.09 12.48
C ASP A 55 12.94 13.08 11.82
N ILE A 56 13.42 11.84 11.64
CA ILE A 56 12.63 10.75 11.05
C ILE A 56 11.72 10.20 12.14
N LYS A 57 10.47 10.65 12.15
CA LYS A 57 9.44 10.15 13.07
C LYS A 57 8.69 8.97 12.45
N MET A 58 8.52 7.90 13.22
CA MET A 58 7.60 6.82 12.85
C MET A 58 6.19 7.37 12.72
N GLY A 59 5.47 6.95 11.68
CA GLY A 59 4.08 7.39 11.52
C GLY A 59 3.96 8.91 11.49
N ALA A 60 5.00 9.65 11.11
CA ALA A 60 4.79 10.99 10.58
C ALA A 60 4.46 10.86 9.11
N ASP A 61 3.79 11.88 8.59
CA ASP A 61 3.57 12.14 7.17
C ASP A 61 4.94 12.36 6.49
N ILE A 62 5.82 11.35 6.49
CA ILE A 62 6.73 11.15 5.38
C ILE A 62 5.75 10.94 4.24
N ARG A 63 5.34 12.04 3.60
CA ARG A 63 4.89 11.97 2.23
C ARG A 63 6.08 11.33 1.56
N TYR A 64 5.98 10.01 1.34
CA TYR A 64 7.02 9.15 0.79
C TYR A 64 7.19 9.52 -0.68
N ASP A 65 7.53 10.79 -0.87
CA ASP A 65 7.74 11.46 -2.11
C ASP A 65 9.24 11.48 -2.36
N LEU A 66 9.58 11.37 -3.65
CA LEU A 66 10.93 11.47 -4.17
C LEU A 66 11.70 12.67 -3.60
N SER A 67 11.00 13.75 -3.24
CA SER A 67 11.60 15.00 -2.77
C SER A 67 12.29 14.83 -1.43
N THR A 68 11.70 14.07 -0.50
CA THR A 68 12.27 13.85 0.84
C THR A 68 13.56 13.05 0.75
N LEU A 69 13.54 11.95 -0.01
CA LEU A 69 14.74 11.14 -0.22
C LEU A 69 15.81 11.93 -0.98
N ARG A 70 15.44 12.66 -2.03
CA ARG A 70 16.38 13.50 -2.79
C ARG A 70 17.06 14.55 -1.90
N LYS A 71 16.31 15.23 -1.02
CA LYS A 71 16.86 16.20 -0.07
C LYS A 71 17.87 15.55 0.87
N ALA A 72 17.65 14.31 1.31
CA ALA A 72 18.60 13.57 2.13
C ALA A 72 19.94 13.36 1.43
N TYR A 73 19.91 12.86 0.20
CA TYR A 73 21.10 12.67 -0.62
C TYR A 73 21.81 14.00 -0.90
N THR A 74 21.07 15.06 -1.25
CA THR A 74 21.63 16.39 -1.48
C THR A 74 22.31 16.98 -0.24
N ARG A 75 21.73 16.82 0.96
CA ARG A 75 22.36 17.28 2.22
C ARG A 75 23.72 16.64 2.47
N LYS A 76 23.90 15.40 2.03
CA LYS A 76 25.17 14.66 2.14
C LYS A 76 26.08 14.88 0.92
N MET A 77 25.75 15.82 0.04
CA MET A 77 26.46 16.11 -1.21
C MET A 77 26.64 14.87 -2.10
N ARG A 78 25.69 13.92 -2.05
CA ARG A 78 25.71 12.69 -2.84
C ARG A 78 24.60 12.73 -3.89
N PRO A 79 24.85 12.22 -5.10
CA PRO A 79 23.77 11.96 -6.04
C PRO A 79 22.90 10.80 -5.52
N MET A 80 21.60 10.90 -5.74
CA MET A 80 20.70 9.77 -5.50
C MET A 80 20.87 8.75 -6.64
N PRO A 81 20.96 7.45 -6.35
CA PRO A 81 21.05 6.40 -7.37
C PRO A 81 19.97 6.50 -8.44
N ASP A 82 20.35 6.26 -9.70
CA ASP A 82 19.45 6.37 -10.86
C ASP A 82 18.30 5.37 -10.80
N GLU A 83 18.53 4.18 -10.24
CA GLU A 83 17.48 3.18 -10.03
C GLU A 83 16.40 3.69 -9.06
N LEU A 84 16.79 4.37 -7.98
CA LEU A 84 15.84 5.00 -7.07
C LEU A 84 15.07 6.12 -7.78
N VAL A 85 15.75 6.95 -8.58
CA VAL A 85 15.08 7.97 -9.42
C VAL A 85 14.07 7.32 -10.39
N ARG A 86 14.43 6.17 -10.98
CA ARG A 86 13.58 5.45 -11.94
C ARG A 86 12.31 4.92 -11.30
N ILE A 87 12.39 4.30 -10.11
CA ILE A 87 11.23 3.76 -9.39
C ILE A 87 10.13 4.83 -9.24
N PHE A 88 10.49 6.03 -8.80
CA PHE A 88 9.50 7.11 -8.62
C PHE A 88 8.96 7.70 -9.93
N LYS A 89 9.58 7.40 -11.08
CA LYS A 89 9.05 7.75 -12.41
C LYS A 89 8.12 6.67 -12.97
N GLU A 90 8.17 5.45 -12.43
CA GLU A 90 7.29 4.37 -12.85
C GLU A 90 5.87 4.62 -12.37
N ARG A 91 4.89 4.45 -13.26
CA ARG A 91 3.48 4.47 -12.86
C ARG A 91 3.20 3.22 -12.05
N HIS A 92 2.42 3.35 -10.97
CA HIS A 92 1.97 2.22 -10.15
C HIS A 92 3.11 1.45 -9.46
N PHE A 93 4.20 2.13 -9.11
CA PHE A 93 5.34 1.53 -8.42
C PHE A 93 5.00 1.00 -7.02
N ASN A 94 3.89 1.47 -6.41
CA ASN A 94 3.44 1.11 -5.07
C ASN A 94 2.31 0.05 -5.06
N ILE A 95 1.93 -0.49 -6.21
CA ILE A 95 0.87 -1.51 -6.32
C ILE A 95 1.28 -2.61 -7.30
N ILE A 96 0.54 -3.71 -7.28
CA ILE A 96 0.52 -4.77 -8.29
C ILE A 96 -0.95 -5.00 -8.69
N THR A 97 -1.17 -5.23 -9.98
CA THR A 97 -2.51 -5.53 -10.51
C THR A 97 -2.56 -6.98 -10.96
N ILE A 98 -2.92 -7.88 -10.04
CA ILE A 98 -3.37 -9.24 -10.37
C ILE A 98 -4.89 -9.19 -10.58
N PRO A 99 -5.40 -9.46 -11.79
CA PRO A 99 -6.83 -9.48 -12.05
C PRO A 99 -7.49 -10.63 -11.28
N TYR A 100 -8.52 -10.31 -10.50
CA TYR A 100 -9.41 -11.31 -9.90
C TYR A 100 -10.76 -11.30 -10.62
N TYR A 101 -11.15 -12.46 -11.15
CA TYR A 101 -12.44 -12.71 -11.78
C TYR A 101 -13.26 -13.64 -10.90
N LYS A 102 -14.57 -13.70 -11.12
CA LYS A 102 -15.46 -14.66 -10.46
C LYS A 102 -14.97 -16.13 -10.54
N ASN A 103 -14.25 -16.48 -11.62
CA ASN A 103 -13.77 -17.84 -11.88
C ASN A 103 -12.26 -18.02 -11.59
N GLY A 104 -11.62 -17.09 -10.88
CA GLY A 104 -10.22 -17.21 -10.46
C GLY A 104 -9.32 -16.05 -10.89
N PHE A 105 -8.02 -16.24 -10.71
CA PHE A 105 -7.01 -15.21 -10.95
C PHE A 105 -6.50 -15.20 -12.41
N GLY A 106 -6.28 -14.01 -12.94
CA GLY A 106 -5.57 -13.79 -14.19
C GLY A 106 -4.07 -13.57 -14.01
N LYS A 107 -3.33 -13.48 -15.11
CA LYS A 107 -1.93 -13.06 -15.10
C LYS A 107 -1.81 -11.59 -14.65
N GLN A 108 -0.76 -11.28 -13.89
CA GLN A 108 -0.41 -9.91 -13.52
C GLN A 108 -0.36 -9.00 -14.76
N ARG A 109 -1.00 -7.84 -14.69
CA ARG A 109 -1.12 -6.89 -15.81
C ARG A 109 -0.28 -5.64 -15.66
N ALA A 110 -0.04 -5.19 -14.43
CA ALA A 110 0.65 -3.94 -14.15
C ALA A 110 1.21 -3.91 -12.73
N GLY A 111 1.97 -2.86 -12.44
CA GLY A 111 2.53 -2.57 -11.12
C GLY A 111 3.97 -3.06 -10.93
N GLY A 112 4.63 -2.54 -9.90
CA GLY A 112 6.04 -2.79 -9.60
C GLY A 112 6.35 -2.84 -8.10
N LEU A 113 5.35 -3.05 -7.24
CA LEU A 113 5.52 -3.07 -5.78
C LEU A 113 6.60 -4.06 -5.32
N ASP A 114 6.67 -5.24 -5.94
CA ASP A 114 7.69 -6.25 -5.65
C ASP A 114 9.10 -5.69 -5.88
N LYS A 115 9.35 -5.13 -7.06
CA LYS A 115 10.64 -4.53 -7.41
C LYS A 115 10.95 -3.32 -6.54
N THR A 116 9.97 -2.47 -6.28
CA THR A 116 10.11 -1.28 -5.43
C THR A 116 10.63 -1.67 -4.05
N VAL A 117 10.00 -2.65 -3.41
CA VAL A 117 10.42 -3.17 -2.10
C VAL A 117 11.83 -3.74 -2.19
N GLU A 118 12.09 -4.62 -3.15
CA GLU A 118 13.41 -5.26 -3.34
C GLU A 118 14.53 -4.21 -3.50
N TYR A 119 14.29 -3.16 -4.29
CA TYR A 119 15.24 -2.07 -4.48
C TYR A 119 15.51 -1.31 -3.17
N PHE A 120 14.46 -0.85 -2.47
CA PHE A 120 14.65 -0.12 -1.22
C PHE A 120 15.37 -0.96 -0.15
N MET A 121 15.05 -2.25 -0.07
CA MET A 121 15.74 -3.19 0.81
C MET A 121 17.23 -3.32 0.46
N ALA A 122 17.55 -3.50 -0.83
CA ALA A 122 18.93 -3.61 -1.29
C ALA A 122 19.73 -2.32 -1.02
N PHE A 123 19.18 -1.15 -1.35
CA PHE A 123 19.82 0.13 -1.09
C PHE A 123 19.98 0.39 0.41
N ALA A 124 18.97 0.10 1.24
CA ALA A 124 19.06 0.24 2.69
C ALA A 124 20.13 -0.69 3.30
N LYS A 125 20.27 -1.93 2.79
CA LYS A 125 21.27 -2.88 3.28
C LYS A 125 22.69 -2.41 2.96
N ALA A 126 22.91 -1.85 1.77
CA ALA A 126 24.21 -1.38 1.30
C ALA A 126 24.62 0.01 1.80
N GLU A 127 23.67 0.83 2.24
CA GLU A 127 23.95 2.21 2.67
C GLU A 127 24.73 2.26 4.00
N THR A 128 25.73 3.15 4.05
CA THR A 128 26.61 3.35 5.20
C THR A 128 26.28 4.62 5.99
N ASP A 129 25.74 5.65 5.33
CA ASP A 129 25.24 6.85 6.02
C ASP A 129 23.96 6.51 6.78
N GLN A 130 23.98 6.75 8.10
CA GLN A 130 22.90 6.32 8.99
C GLN A 130 21.55 6.97 8.67
N ASP A 131 21.54 8.26 8.30
CA ASP A 131 20.31 8.99 8.01
C ASP A 131 19.70 8.52 6.68
N ILE A 132 20.53 8.34 5.64
CA ILE A 132 20.07 7.82 4.35
C ILE A 132 19.59 6.37 4.52
N LYS A 133 20.34 5.54 5.25
CA LYS A 133 19.96 4.14 5.53
C LYS A 133 18.61 4.07 6.24
N LEU A 134 18.39 4.91 7.23
CA LEU A 134 17.12 4.94 7.95
C LEU A 134 15.98 5.40 7.04
N MET A 135 16.18 6.41 6.20
CA MET A 135 15.16 6.81 5.22
C MET A 135 14.80 5.69 4.25
N LEU A 136 15.81 5.05 3.65
CA LEU A 136 15.60 3.90 2.75
C LEU A 136 14.88 2.75 3.48
N THR A 137 15.22 2.51 4.74
CA THR A 137 14.54 1.52 5.59
C THR A 137 13.08 1.88 5.79
N MET A 138 12.74 3.15 6.04
CA MET A 138 11.35 3.58 6.19
C MET A 138 10.57 3.42 4.87
N PHE A 139 11.17 3.69 3.71
CA PHE A 139 10.56 3.40 2.41
C PHE A 139 10.36 1.89 2.20
N ALA A 140 11.36 1.05 2.50
CA ALA A 140 11.23 -0.40 2.41
C ALA A 140 10.11 -0.91 3.32
N THR A 141 10.08 -0.43 4.57
CA THR A 141 9.05 -0.78 5.57
C THR A 141 7.66 -0.39 5.09
N TYR A 142 7.51 0.81 4.52
CA TYR A 142 6.23 1.31 4.01
C TYR A 142 5.69 0.41 2.90
N TYR A 143 6.46 0.20 1.83
CA TYR A 143 6.00 -0.62 0.71
C TYR A 143 5.87 -2.10 1.07
N TYR A 144 6.65 -2.59 2.02
CA TYR A 144 6.49 -3.96 2.52
C TYR A 144 5.20 -4.12 3.34
N ALA A 145 4.82 -3.14 4.16
CA ALA A 145 3.49 -3.11 4.80
C ALA A 145 2.37 -3.04 3.77
N GLU A 146 2.54 -2.22 2.72
CA GLU A 146 1.58 -2.10 1.61
C GLU A 146 1.36 -3.42 0.88
N SER A 147 2.37 -4.29 0.79
CA SER A 147 2.24 -5.61 0.15
C SER A 147 1.28 -6.56 0.89
N HIS A 148 1.01 -6.29 2.18
CA HIS A 148 0.03 -7.02 2.99
C HIS A 148 -1.41 -6.45 2.86
N TYR A 149 -1.60 -5.39 2.07
CA TYR A 149 -2.91 -4.83 1.80
C TYR A 149 -3.55 -5.47 0.56
N PRO A 150 -4.73 -6.11 0.66
CA PRO A 150 -5.32 -6.83 -0.47
C PRO A 150 -5.50 -5.97 -1.72
N SER A 151 -6.02 -4.76 -1.59
CA SER A 151 -6.25 -3.91 -2.77
C SER A 151 -4.96 -3.36 -3.40
N SER A 152 -3.79 -3.48 -2.75
CA SER A 152 -2.50 -3.19 -3.35
C SER A 152 -1.99 -4.30 -4.26
N THR A 153 -2.59 -5.50 -4.21
CA THR A 153 -2.12 -6.69 -4.95
C THR A 153 -3.11 -7.15 -6.03
N VAL A 154 -4.41 -6.93 -5.81
CA VAL A 154 -5.48 -7.38 -6.70
C VAL A 154 -6.38 -6.25 -7.17
N SER A 155 -7.02 -6.46 -8.32
CA SER A 155 -8.18 -5.67 -8.75
C SER A 155 -9.26 -6.60 -9.24
N TYR A 156 -10.52 -6.32 -8.90
CA TYR A 156 -11.66 -7.10 -9.35
C TYR A 156 -12.03 -6.73 -10.78
N TYR A 157 -12.23 -7.74 -11.63
CA TYR A 157 -12.63 -7.56 -13.02
C TYR A 157 -13.97 -8.26 -13.29
N ASP A 158 -14.98 -7.44 -13.56
CA ASP A 158 -16.22 -7.85 -14.21
C ASP A 158 -16.54 -6.81 -15.28
N HIS A 159 -16.36 -7.17 -16.55
CA HIS A 159 -16.57 -6.25 -17.67
C HIS A 159 -18.01 -5.75 -17.80
N ARG A 160 -18.97 -6.40 -17.14
CA ARG A 160 -20.37 -5.93 -17.09
C ARG A 160 -20.56 -4.79 -16.11
N THR A 161 -19.72 -4.72 -15.07
CA THR A 161 -19.82 -3.75 -13.97
C THR A 161 -18.73 -2.68 -14.04
N PHE A 162 -17.52 -3.06 -14.45
CA PHE A 162 -16.33 -2.21 -14.49
C PHE A 162 -15.64 -2.32 -15.86
N SER A 163 -15.49 -1.19 -16.55
CA SER A 163 -14.92 -1.18 -17.91
C SER A 163 -13.45 -1.65 -17.97
N ARG A 164 -12.67 -1.44 -16.89
CA ARG A 164 -11.22 -1.71 -16.84
C ARG A 164 -10.77 -2.36 -15.51
N GLY A 165 -11.69 -3.01 -14.82
CA GLY A 165 -11.50 -3.44 -13.43
C GLY A 165 -11.88 -2.34 -12.45
N ASP A 166 -11.99 -2.69 -11.17
CA ASP A 166 -12.53 -1.84 -10.10
C ASP A 166 -11.52 -0.81 -9.52
N SER A 167 -10.44 -0.55 -10.24
CA SER A 167 -9.36 0.36 -9.83
C SER A 167 -8.87 0.08 -8.40
N HIS A 168 -8.44 -1.16 -8.12
CA HIS A 168 -7.90 -1.55 -6.82
C HIS A 168 -8.90 -1.32 -5.67
N GLY A 169 -10.15 -1.77 -5.86
CA GLY A 169 -11.21 -1.64 -4.86
C GLY A 169 -11.80 -0.23 -4.72
N ASN A 170 -11.35 0.77 -5.49
CA ASN A 170 -11.85 2.15 -5.36
C ASN A 170 -13.20 2.36 -6.03
N GLU A 171 -13.48 1.64 -7.12
CA GLU A 171 -14.77 1.69 -7.81
C GLU A 171 -15.76 0.65 -7.26
N TYR A 172 -15.28 -0.31 -6.48
CA TYR A 172 -16.11 -1.36 -5.89
C TYR A 172 -16.83 -0.85 -4.63
N CYS A 173 -18.08 -0.42 -4.78
CA CYS A 173 -18.85 0.19 -3.69
C CYS A 173 -19.53 -0.82 -2.78
N LEU A 174 -19.32 -0.68 -1.47
CA LEU A 174 -19.94 -1.49 -0.43
C LEU A 174 -21.18 -0.83 0.17
N SER A 175 -21.32 0.51 0.06
CA SER A 175 -22.53 1.21 0.45
C SER A 175 -23.66 1.02 -0.56
N LYS A 176 -24.90 0.93 -0.09
CA LYS A 176 -26.10 0.95 -0.94
C LYS A 176 -26.32 2.35 -1.53
N ASN A 177 -25.58 2.69 -2.58
CA ASN A 177 -25.81 3.90 -3.36
C ASN A 177 -26.47 3.51 -4.69
N ASN A 178 -27.60 4.15 -4.99
CA ASN A 178 -28.35 3.95 -6.22
C ASN A 178 -27.85 4.98 -7.25
N PRO A 179 -26.89 4.61 -8.12
CA PRO A 179 -27.04 4.96 -9.53
C PRO A 179 -26.68 3.79 -10.46
N SER A 180 -27.25 3.84 -11.65
CA SER A 180 -27.13 2.86 -12.74
C SER A 180 -25.71 2.69 -13.32
N ILE A 181 -24.71 3.42 -12.83
CA ILE A 181 -23.31 3.35 -13.28
C ILE A 181 -22.36 3.60 -12.08
N PRO A 182 -21.48 2.65 -11.70
CA PRO A 182 -20.42 2.89 -10.74
C PRO A 182 -19.42 3.88 -11.33
N SER A 183 -19.28 5.05 -10.72
CA SER A 183 -18.11 5.91 -10.91
C SER A 183 -17.41 6.06 -9.55
N SER A 184 -16.08 6.05 -9.55
CA SER A 184 -15.26 6.23 -8.33
C SER A 184 -15.65 7.48 -7.52
N LEU A 185 -16.14 8.52 -8.20
CA LEU A 185 -16.59 9.78 -7.60
C LEU A 185 -17.87 9.67 -6.76
N ASN A 186 -18.68 8.63 -6.95
CA ASN A 186 -19.96 8.43 -6.24
C ASN A 186 -19.89 7.33 -5.17
N CYS A 187 -18.71 6.75 -4.96
CA CYS A 187 -18.48 5.66 -4.03
C CYS A 187 -18.11 6.18 -2.64
N ARG A 188 -19.10 6.35 -1.74
CA ARG A 188 -18.85 6.83 -0.37
C ARG A 188 -18.05 5.84 0.48
N LEU A 189 -18.25 4.55 0.23
CA LEU A 189 -17.58 3.47 0.94
C LEU A 189 -17.16 2.41 -0.08
N SER A 190 -15.96 2.57 -0.63
CA SER A 190 -15.34 1.59 -1.52
C SER A 190 -14.67 0.47 -0.72
N VAL A 191 -14.43 -0.69 -1.35
CA VAL A 191 -13.62 -1.77 -0.76
C VAL A 191 -12.30 -1.24 -0.24
N ASN A 192 -11.62 -0.42 -1.05
CA ASN A 192 -10.35 0.18 -0.66
C ASN A 192 -10.49 1.11 0.57
N SER A 193 -11.47 1.99 0.59
CA SER A 193 -11.67 2.90 1.73
C SER A 193 -12.11 2.20 3.01
N PHE A 194 -12.82 1.07 2.89
CA PHE A 194 -13.30 0.28 4.02
C PHE A 194 -12.16 -0.51 4.66
N TRP A 195 -11.44 -1.31 3.85
CA TRP A 195 -10.38 -2.18 4.35
C TRP A 195 -9.19 -1.40 4.92
N SER A 196 -8.82 -0.28 4.30
CA SER A 196 -7.66 0.54 4.71
C SER A 196 -7.72 1.06 6.15
N LYS A 197 -8.91 1.12 6.77
CA LYS A 197 -9.15 1.70 8.11
C LYS A 197 -9.40 0.66 9.21
N LEU A 198 -9.59 -0.61 8.86
CA LEU A 198 -10.09 -1.62 9.80
C LEU A 198 -9.17 -1.83 11.00
N ILE A 199 -7.87 -1.58 10.84
CA ILE A 199 -6.88 -1.77 11.89
C ILE A 199 -6.38 -0.46 12.52
N GLU A 200 -7.00 0.70 12.26
CA GLU A 200 -6.52 1.97 12.85
C GLU A 200 -6.55 1.98 14.39
N ARG A 201 -7.51 1.25 14.99
CA ARG A 201 -7.80 1.26 16.43
C ARG A 201 -7.91 -0.15 17.02
N VAL A 202 -7.30 -1.13 16.35
CA VAL A 202 -7.31 -2.53 16.77
C VAL A 202 -5.98 -2.85 17.42
N GLU A 203 -5.98 -3.52 18.56
CA GLU A 203 -4.73 -4.03 19.11
C GLU A 203 -4.21 -5.20 18.25
N LEU A 204 -2.99 -5.03 17.76
CA LEU A 204 -2.25 -6.04 17.00
C LEU A 204 -1.20 -6.65 17.91
N GLU A 205 -0.97 -7.95 17.74
CA GLU A 205 0.08 -8.70 18.43
C GLU A 205 1.02 -9.35 17.40
N VAL A 206 2.29 -9.52 17.78
CA VAL A 206 3.24 -10.29 16.99
C VAL A 206 3.46 -11.62 17.70
N ASP A 207 3.21 -12.71 16.99
CA ASP A 207 3.65 -14.03 17.44
C ASP A 207 5.18 -14.06 17.36
N GLY A 208 5.81 -14.16 18.53
CA GLY A 208 7.20 -13.75 18.77
C GLY A 208 8.27 -14.75 18.30
N ASP A 209 7.88 -15.90 17.76
CA ASP A 209 8.82 -16.96 17.40
C ASP A 209 9.34 -16.82 15.96
N ASN A 210 10.60 -16.40 15.84
CA ASN A 210 11.45 -16.45 14.63
C ASN A 210 10.71 -16.29 13.29
N VAL A 211 9.98 -15.18 13.14
CA VAL A 211 9.36 -14.86 11.85
C VAL A 211 10.47 -14.56 10.85
N ALA A 212 10.63 -15.45 9.87
CA ALA A 212 11.60 -15.28 8.81
C ALA A 212 11.20 -14.09 7.92
N LEU A 213 12.21 -13.40 7.39
CA LEU A 213 11.98 -12.42 6.33
C LEU A 213 11.53 -13.17 5.07
N VAL A 214 10.32 -12.88 4.62
CA VAL A 214 9.69 -13.52 3.46
C VAL A 214 9.95 -12.66 2.20
N PRO A 215 10.26 -13.27 1.04
CA PRO A 215 10.34 -12.51 -0.20
C PRO A 215 9.00 -11.81 -0.50
N VAL A 216 9.04 -10.52 -0.87
CA VAL A 216 7.84 -9.70 -1.11
C VAL A 216 6.88 -10.32 -2.13
N LYS A 217 7.39 -11.06 -3.13
CA LYS A 217 6.55 -11.77 -4.11
C LYS A 217 5.65 -12.83 -3.44
N ALA A 218 6.18 -13.60 -2.50
CA ALA A 218 5.39 -14.57 -1.76
C ALA A 218 4.35 -13.87 -0.88
N VAL A 219 4.70 -12.73 -0.26
CA VAL A 219 3.74 -11.89 0.47
C VAL A 219 2.60 -11.44 -0.44
N ILE A 220 2.91 -10.93 -1.63
CA ILE A 220 1.91 -10.48 -2.61
C ILE A 220 0.98 -11.62 -3.02
N GLU A 221 1.50 -12.82 -3.26
CA GLU A 221 0.71 -14.01 -3.60
C GLU A 221 -0.21 -14.44 -2.45
N GLU A 222 0.30 -14.49 -1.21
CA GLU A 222 -0.48 -14.79 -0.01
C GLU A 222 -1.60 -13.77 0.20
N THR A 223 -1.30 -12.48 0.08
CA THR A 223 -2.27 -11.40 0.25
C THR A 223 -3.29 -11.37 -0.89
N ALA A 224 -2.90 -11.69 -2.13
CA ALA A 224 -3.82 -11.81 -3.26
C ALA A 224 -4.86 -12.92 -3.05
N ASN A 225 -4.51 -14.00 -2.34
CA ASN A 225 -5.43 -15.09 -2.01
C ASN A 225 -6.58 -14.68 -1.07
N LEU A 226 -6.54 -13.47 -0.49
CA LEU A 226 -7.66 -12.90 0.27
C LEU A 226 -8.77 -12.32 -0.63
N ALA A 227 -8.53 -12.16 -1.94
CA ALA A 227 -9.48 -11.56 -2.87
C ALA A 227 -10.90 -12.16 -2.82
N PRO A 228 -11.11 -13.48 -2.70
CA PRO A 228 -12.44 -14.06 -2.59
C PRO A 228 -13.24 -13.55 -1.40
N TYR A 229 -12.57 -13.21 -0.28
CA TYR A 229 -13.21 -12.65 0.91
C TYR A 229 -13.43 -11.15 0.76
N VAL A 230 -12.41 -10.42 0.28
CA VAL A 230 -12.45 -8.97 0.04
C VAL A 230 -13.60 -8.58 -0.90
N TYR A 231 -13.84 -9.40 -1.92
CA TYR A 231 -14.86 -9.19 -2.94
C TYR A 231 -16.07 -10.13 -2.79
N SER A 232 -16.31 -10.66 -1.58
CA SER A 232 -17.43 -11.59 -1.33
C SER A 232 -18.80 -10.91 -1.35
N VAL A 233 -18.88 -9.62 -1.04
CA VAL A 233 -20.12 -8.84 -1.08
C VAL A 233 -20.30 -8.22 -2.46
N PRO A 234 -21.43 -8.44 -3.15
CA PRO A 234 -21.69 -7.79 -4.43
C PRO A 234 -21.67 -6.26 -4.33
N PRO A 235 -21.24 -5.55 -5.38
CA PRO A 235 -21.20 -4.09 -5.35
C PRO A 235 -22.61 -3.52 -5.16
N ASN A 236 -22.71 -2.44 -4.38
CA ASN A 236 -23.95 -1.72 -4.02
C ASN A 236 -24.97 -2.52 -3.18
N TYR A 237 -24.60 -3.69 -2.65
CA TYR A 237 -25.53 -4.53 -1.87
C TYR A 237 -25.69 -4.08 -0.42
N GLY A 238 -24.71 -3.35 0.13
CA GLY A 238 -24.64 -3.00 1.55
C GLY A 238 -23.73 -3.96 2.32
N LEU A 239 -23.26 -3.51 3.49
CA LEU A 239 -22.46 -4.33 4.40
C LEU A 239 -23.38 -5.17 5.30
N HIS A 240 -23.14 -6.48 5.35
CA HIS A 240 -23.74 -7.36 6.34
C HIS A 240 -22.79 -7.56 7.53
N PRO A 241 -23.30 -7.75 8.77
CA PRO A 241 -22.46 -7.92 9.97
C PRO A 241 -21.39 -9.01 9.82
N GLN A 242 -21.76 -10.16 9.25
CA GLN A 242 -20.84 -11.29 9.03
C GLN A 242 -19.62 -10.91 8.16
N TYR A 243 -19.82 -10.07 7.15
CA TYR A 243 -18.72 -9.58 6.32
C TYR A 243 -17.83 -8.60 7.08
N ILE A 244 -18.43 -7.73 7.90
CA ILE A 244 -17.68 -6.79 8.74
C ILE A 244 -16.81 -7.56 9.74
N ASP A 245 -17.38 -8.55 10.41
CA ASP A 245 -16.65 -9.39 11.39
C ASP A 245 -15.49 -10.13 10.74
N LEU A 246 -15.74 -10.78 9.59
CA LEU A 246 -14.69 -11.47 8.84
C LEU A 246 -13.62 -10.50 8.31
N ALA A 247 -14.00 -9.35 7.79
CA ALA A 247 -13.07 -8.34 7.31
C ALA A 247 -12.18 -7.81 8.45
N ASN A 248 -12.75 -7.57 9.64
CA ASN A 248 -11.99 -7.18 10.82
C ASN A 248 -10.98 -8.26 11.23
N GLN A 249 -11.39 -9.53 11.27
CA GLN A 249 -10.49 -10.65 11.60
C GLN A 249 -9.34 -10.77 10.60
N LEU A 250 -9.66 -10.79 9.29
CA LEU A 250 -8.65 -10.92 8.25
C LEU A 250 -7.72 -9.70 8.19
N ALA A 251 -8.25 -8.49 8.34
CA ALA A 251 -7.44 -7.27 8.36
C ALA A 251 -6.53 -7.24 9.59
N LYS A 252 -7.03 -7.62 10.77
CA LYS A 252 -6.22 -7.79 11.98
C LYS A 252 -5.07 -8.77 11.73
N GLN A 253 -5.38 -9.98 11.24
CA GLN A 253 -4.38 -11.00 10.93
C GLN A 253 -3.32 -10.50 9.93
N GLN A 254 -3.72 -9.79 8.88
CA GLN A 254 -2.75 -9.19 7.94
C GLN A 254 -1.88 -8.11 8.59
N GLY A 255 -2.45 -7.29 9.48
CA GLY A 255 -1.71 -6.29 10.26
C GLY A 255 -0.67 -6.93 11.18
N GLU A 256 -1.01 -8.02 11.86
CA GLU A 256 -0.12 -8.79 12.74
C GLU A 256 1.02 -9.44 11.96
N ILE A 257 0.70 -10.11 10.84
CA ILE A 257 1.69 -10.70 9.93
C ILE A 257 2.63 -9.62 9.38
N ALA A 258 2.08 -8.48 8.97
CA ALA A 258 2.87 -7.35 8.47
C ALA A 258 3.84 -6.84 9.55
N ALA A 259 3.36 -6.63 10.78
CA ALA A 259 4.18 -6.17 11.90
C ALA A 259 5.31 -7.17 12.20
N ALA A 260 5.00 -8.47 12.25
CA ALA A 260 5.98 -9.51 12.52
C ALA A 260 7.07 -9.59 11.43
N ARG A 261 6.67 -9.51 10.16
CA ARG A 261 7.62 -9.53 9.04
C ARG A 261 8.42 -8.23 8.92
N ILE A 262 7.88 -7.10 9.39
CA ILE A 262 8.63 -5.84 9.52
C ILE A 262 9.72 -5.96 10.59
N VAL A 263 9.45 -6.61 11.72
CA VAL A 263 10.50 -6.93 12.71
C VAL A 263 11.63 -7.72 12.06
N ALA A 264 11.29 -8.78 11.30
CA ALA A 264 12.27 -9.57 10.56
C ALA A 264 13.08 -8.73 9.55
N LEU A 265 12.40 -7.81 8.84
CA LEU A 265 13.03 -6.87 7.92
C LEU A 265 14.04 -5.96 8.62
N TRP A 266 13.68 -5.38 9.76
CA TRP A 266 14.58 -4.52 10.52
C TRP A 266 15.79 -5.29 11.07
N ASN A 267 15.58 -6.51 11.58
CA ASN A 267 16.67 -7.41 12.00
C ASN A 267 17.61 -7.69 10.84
N TRP A 268 17.06 -7.99 9.66
CA TRP A 268 17.87 -8.22 8.46
C TRP A 268 18.64 -6.96 8.02
N LEU A 269 18.03 -5.77 8.04
CA LEU A 269 18.69 -4.53 7.59
C LEU A 269 19.80 -4.04 8.53
N TYR A 270 19.60 -4.20 9.84
CA TYR A 270 20.48 -3.64 10.87
C TYR A 270 21.26 -4.68 11.68
N ASN A 271 21.07 -5.98 11.42
CA ASN A 271 21.62 -7.09 12.19
C ASN A 271 21.33 -6.96 13.68
N LEU A 272 20.05 -6.73 14.01
CA LEU A 272 19.52 -6.57 15.37
C LEU A 272 19.07 -7.90 15.98
#